data_AF-K9E662-F1
#
_entry.id   AF-K9E662-F1
#
_cell.length_a   1.000
_cell.length_b   1.000
_cell.length_c   1.000
_cell.angle_alpha   90.00
_cell.angle_beta   90.00
_cell.angle_gamma   90.00
#
_symmetry.space_group_name_H-M   'P 1'
#
loop_
_entity.id
_entity.type
_entity.pdbx_description
1 polymer ?
#
loop_
_entity_poly.entity_id
_entity_poly.type
_entity_poly.pdbx_seq_one_letter_code
_entity_poly.pdbx_strand_id
1 'polypeptide(L)'
;MKMKLFVALCSLGMGMLVACSSEENQLVQNPSELLEDDFVSQVEFSNLLSVTTRTNPTMPPNKKTKGLISARIARKSKGCNRGFGLCDFKLFPKSSSVAALEQAVAPDEYLFEVVLDESTNTYEANMLLAKPLPEGTTVEMSSLKIDDDIYWVKDDVTMAEVNEVVVASPNSEALATECQVELFATETYKVEAGPILYDSALGDNGGYRIKLLDKIE
;
A
#
# COMPACT_ATOMS: atom_id res chain seq x y z
N MET A 1 -61.07 56.44 -48.77
CA MET A 1 -60.70 55.43 -49.79
C MET A 1 -60.11 54.22 -49.07
N LYS A 2 -60.32 53.02 -49.61
CA LYS A 2 -60.28 51.69 -48.96
C LYS A 2 -58.88 51.22 -48.50
N MET A 3 -58.84 50.68 -47.26
CA MET A 3 -58.33 49.36 -46.79
C MET A 3 -56.99 48.79 -47.30
N LYS A 4 -56.11 48.41 -46.35
CA LYS A 4 -55.62 47.04 -45.99
C LYS A 4 -54.42 47.17 -45.01
N LEU A 5 -54.50 46.71 -43.75
CA LEU A 5 -54.29 45.32 -43.25
C LEU A 5 -52.82 44.84 -43.48
N PHE A 6 -51.98 44.36 -42.56
CA PHE A 6 -51.86 44.21 -41.09
C PHE A 6 -50.51 43.47 -40.85
N VAL A 7 -50.02 43.38 -39.59
CA VAL A 7 -49.01 42.41 -39.04
C VAL A 7 -47.52 42.73 -39.32
N ALA A 8 -46.54 42.65 -38.40
CA ALA A 8 -46.48 42.57 -36.94
C ALA A 8 -45.00 42.57 -36.46
N LEU A 9 -44.86 42.68 -35.13
CA LEU A 9 -43.83 42.07 -34.25
C LEU A 9 -42.47 42.77 -34.04
N CYS A 10 -42.52 43.72 -33.10
CA CYS A 10 -41.72 43.81 -31.87
C CYS A 10 -40.31 43.18 -31.82
N SER A 11 -39.32 44.05 -31.98
CA SER A 11 -38.24 44.35 -31.02
C SER A 11 -38.13 43.50 -29.74
N LEU A 12 -36.95 42.93 -29.46
CA LEU A 12 -35.89 43.52 -28.62
C LEU A 12 -34.84 42.43 -28.30
N GLY A 13 -33.59 42.67 -28.70
CA GLY A 13 -32.45 41.89 -28.25
C GLY A 13 -32.14 42.21 -26.79
N MET A 14 -32.04 41.17 -25.96
CA MET A 14 -31.55 41.26 -24.60
C MET A 14 -30.37 40.32 -24.43
N GLY A 15 -29.30 40.88 -23.88
CA GLY A 15 -27.97 40.30 -23.78
C GLY A 15 -27.96 39.01 -22.96
N MET A 16 -27.16 38.06 -23.44
CA MET A 16 -26.78 36.87 -22.69
C MET A 16 -25.85 37.29 -21.55
N LEU A 17 -26.37 37.32 -20.33
CA LEU A 17 -25.56 37.13 -19.14
C LEU A 17 -25.42 35.63 -18.92
N VAL A 18 -24.24 35.14 -19.26
CA VAL A 18 -23.75 33.82 -18.85
C VAL A 18 -23.62 33.86 -17.34
N ALA A 19 -24.62 33.34 -16.63
CA ALA A 19 -24.45 32.97 -15.24
C ALA A 19 -23.59 31.70 -15.23
N CYS A 20 -22.31 31.87 -14.93
CA CYS A 20 -21.41 30.79 -14.56
C CYS A 20 -22.05 30.03 -13.40
N SER A 21 -22.52 28.81 -13.65
CA SER A 21 -22.66 27.82 -12.60
C SER A 21 -21.25 27.56 -12.07
N SER A 22 -20.97 28.10 -10.88
CA SER A 22 -19.87 27.64 -10.07
C SER A 22 -20.18 26.20 -9.68
N GLU A 23 -19.71 25.26 -10.51
CA GLU A 23 -19.43 23.90 -10.08
C GLU A 23 -18.34 24.01 -9.00
N GLU A 24 -18.74 24.24 -7.76
CA GLU A 24 -17.94 23.80 -6.63
C GLU A 24 -17.78 22.29 -6.82
N ASN A 25 -16.56 21.92 -7.17
CA ASN A 25 -16.07 20.56 -7.28
C ASN A 25 -16.07 19.93 -5.87
N GLN A 26 -17.24 19.75 -5.28
CA GLN A 26 -17.41 18.85 -4.13
C GLN A 26 -17.29 17.45 -4.70
N LEU A 27 -16.07 16.92 -4.63
CA LEU A 27 -15.83 15.47 -4.64
C LEU A 27 -16.82 14.86 -3.65
N VAL A 28 -17.90 14.28 -4.17
CA VAL A 28 -18.83 13.48 -3.38
C VAL A 28 -18.02 12.27 -2.92
N GLN A 29 -17.41 12.37 -1.74
CA GLN A 29 -16.70 11.26 -1.14
C GLN A 29 -17.72 10.18 -0.82
N ASN A 30 -17.47 8.97 -1.30
CA ASN A 30 -18.33 7.84 -1.03
C ASN A 30 -18.27 7.53 0.48
N PRO A 31 -19.39 7.38 1.20
CA PRO A 31 -19.39 7.08 2.63
C PRO A 31 -18.50 5.88 3.01
N SER A 32 -18.38 4.90 2.12
CA SER A 32 -17.48 3.75 2.32
C SER A 32 -15.99 4.14 2.33
N GLU A 33 -15.58 5.14 1.55
CA GLU A 33 -14.20 5.60 1.52
C GLU A 33 -13.82 6.34 2.80
N LEU A 34 -14.73 7.18 3.31
CA LEU A 34 -14.54 7.87 4.59
C LEU A 34 -14.38 6.87 5.74
N LEU A 35 -15.19 5.81 5.77
CA LEU A 35 -15.07 4.75 6.77
C LEU A 35 -13.74 3.99 6.68
N GLU A 36 -13.26 3.70 5.47
CA GLU A 36 -11.96 3.04 5.28
C GLU A 36 -10.81 3.93 5.73
N ASP A 37 -10.82 5.22 5.36
CA ASP A 37 -9.78 6.18 5.72
C ASP A 37 -9.75 6.44 7.25
N ASP A 38 -10.93 6.58 7.86
CA ASP A 38 -11.08 6.69 9.31
C ASP A 38 -10.59 5.43 10.02
N PHE A 39 -10.85 4.25 9.47
CA PHE A 39 -10.34 3.00 10.02
C PHE A 39 -8.81 2.89 9.92
N VAL A 40 -8.22 3.19 8.76
CA VAL A 40 -6.75 3.20 8.57
C VAL A 40 -6.08 4.06 9.63
N SER A 41 -6.64 5.24 9.91
CA SER A 41 -6.08 6.19 10.89
C SER A 41 -6.02 5.65 12.33
N GLN A 42 -6.78 4.60 12.63
CA GLN A 42 -6.86 3.97 13.95
C GLN A 42 -5.99 2.72 14.06
N VAL A 43 -5.50 2.18 12.94
CA VAL A 43 -4.68 0.97 12.90
C VAL A 43 -3.20 1.34 13.01
N GLU A 44 -2.49 0.66 13.91
CA GLU A 44 -1.05 0.79 14.05
C GLU A 44 -0.39 -0.57 13.84
N PHE A 45 0.53 -0.67 12.89
CA PHE A 45 1.28 -1.89 12.62
C PHE A 45 2.62 -1.89 13.35
N SER A 46 3.09 -3.08 13.72
CA SER A 46 4.48 -3.28 14.13
C SER A 46 5.40 -2.96 12.95
N ASN A 47 6.11 -1.85 13.04
CA ASN A 47 7.02 -1.35 12.01
C ASN A 47 8.47 -1.40 12.52
N LEU A 48 9.37 -2.02 11.75
CA LEU A 48 10.80 -2.07 12.04
C LEU A 48 11.49 -0.70 12.03
N LEU A 49 10.96 0.27 11.28
CA LEU A 49 11.49 1.64 11.21
C LEU A 49 11.01 2.51 12.37
N SER A 50 9.92 2.13 13.05
CA SER A 50 9.36 2.96 14.12
C SER A 50 9.98 2.64 15.46
N VAL A 51 10.54 3.65 16.13
CA VAL A 51 11.12 3.51 17.47
C VAL A 51 10.09 3.01 18.49
N THR A 52 8.80 3.35 18.33
CA THR A 52 7.73 2.98 19.26
C THR A 52 7.26 1.55 19.08
N THR A 53 7.36 1.00 17.86
CA THR A 53 6.81 -0.33 17.56
C THR A 53 7.86 -1.37 17.22
N ARG A 54 9.11 -1.00 16.94
CA ARG A 54 10.19 -1.95 16.54
C ARG A 54 10.55 -2.97 17.62
N THR A 55 10.16 -2.72 18.87
CA THR A 55 10.33 -3.68 19.96
C THR A 55 9.26 -4.76 19.97
N ASN A 56 8.14 -4.56 19.26
CA ASN A 56 7.13 -5.58 19.08
C ASN A 56 7.64 -6.60 18.05
N PRO A 57 7.36 -7.90 18.23
CA PRO A 57 7.67 -8.88 17.21
C PRO A 57 6.99 -8.49 15.90
N THR A 58 7.76 -8.43 14.83
CA THR A 58 7.27 -8.37 13.44
C THR A 58 7.23 -9.75 12.79
N MET A 59 7.80 -10.75 13.46
CA MET A 59 7.89 -12.13 12.99
C MET A 59 7.29 -13.10 14.03
N PRO A 60 6.59 -14.17 13.57
CA PRO A 60 6.15 -15.26 14.44
C PRO A 60 7.32 -15.98 15.13
N PRO A 61 7.12 -16.56 16.32
CA PRO A 61 8.16 -17.31 17.01
C PRO A 61 8.68 -18.49 16.17
N ASN A 62 9.99 -18.78 16.30
CA ASN A 62 10.71 -19.87 15.62
C ASN A 62 10.81 -19.79 14.08
N LYS A 63 10.41 -18.67 13.47
CA LYS A 63 10.71 -18.39 12.06
C LYS A 63 12.04 -17.65 11.91
N LYS A 64 12.59 -17.68 10.70
CA LYS A 64 13.80 -16.93 10.33
C LYS A 64 13.46 -15.94 9.22
N THR A 65 13.90 -14.71 9.38
CA THR A 65 13.80 -13.66 8.37
C THR A 65 14.61 -14.06 7.14
N LYS A 66 14.01 -13.86 5.97
CA LYS A 66 14.56 -14.14 4.64
C LYS A 66 14.72 -12.89 3.78
N GLY A 67 14.00 -11.84 4.15
CA GLY A 67 14.12 -10.50 3.58
C GLY A 67 13.22 -9.54 4.33
N LEU A 68 13.10 -8.34 3.81
CA LEU A 68 12.24 -7.29 4.33
C LEU A 68 11.37 -6.76 3.20
N ILE A 69 10.15 -6.35 3.52
CA ILE A 69 9.30 -5.62 2.59
C ILE A 69 8.97 -4.26 3.18
N SER A 70 8.97 -3.22 2.35
CA SER A 70 8.27 -1.98 2.67
C SER A 70 6.99 -1.88 1.87
N ALA A 71 5.94 -1.35 2.48
CA ALA A 71 4.68 -1.06 1.81
C ALA A 71 3.93 0.06 2.51
N ARG A 72 3.22 0.87 1.74
CA ARG A 72 2.27 1.84 2.28
C ARG A 72 0.92 1.16 2.53
N ILE A 73 0.30 1.48 3.66
CA ILE A 73 -1.09 1.10 3.95
C ILE A 73 -2.01 2.13 3.29
N ALA A 74 -2.18 1.98 1.98
CA ALA A 74 -3.02 2.80 1.11
C ALA A 74 -3.43 1.98 -0.12
N ARG A 75 -4.46 2.41 -0.84
CA ARG A 75 -4.91 1.73 -2.06
C ARG A 75 -4.20 2.23 -3.31
N LYS A 76 -3.72 1.30 -4.14
CA LYS A 76 -3.16 1.60 -5.47
C LYS A 76 -4.15 2.30 -6.40
N SER A 77 -5.42 1.87 -6.40
CA SER A 77 -6.49 2.52 -7.18
C SER A 77 -6.74 3.98 -6.81
N LYS A 78 -6.26 4.42 -5.63
CA LYS A 78 -6.36 5.79 -5.13
C LYS A 78 -5.05 6.58 -5.27
N GLY A 79 -4.10 6.08 -6.06
CA GLY A 79 -2.77 6.67 -6.18
C GLY A 79 -2.01 6.69 -4.85
N CYS A 80 -2.31 5.74 -3.96
CA CYS A 80 -1.53 5.47 -2.74
C CYS A 80 -1.55 6.64 -1.74
N ASN A 81 -2.63 7.41 -1.74
CA ASN A 81 -2.83 8.55 -0.84
C ASN A 81 -3.84 8.27 0.29
N ARG A 82 -4.70 7.25 0.13
CA ARG A 82 -5.76 6.89 1.09
C ARG A 82 -6.32 5.47 0.87
N GLY A 83 -7.13 4.97 1.78
CA GLY A 83 -7.83 3.68 1.75
C GLY A 83 -7.11 2.57 2.53
N PHE A 84 -7.87 1.56 2.98
CA PHE A 84 -7.32 0.42 3.72
C PHE A 84 -6.86 -0.70 2.76
N GLY A 85 -5.65 -0.55 2.24
CA GLY A 85 -5.07 -1.49 1.29
C GLY A 85 -3.55 -1.49 1.29
N LEU A 86 -2.95 -2.19 0.34
CA LEU A 86 -1.49 -2.21 0.14
C LEU A 86 -1.10 -1.48 -1.15
N CYS A 87 -0.05 -0.66 -1.05
CA CYS A 87 0.60 0.00 -2.18
C CYS A 87 2.12 0.17 -1.95
N ASP A 88 2.86 0.60 -2.98
CA ASP A 88 4.26 1.03 -2.96
C ASP A 88 5.16 -0.06 -2.35
N PHE A 89 5.02 -1.27 -2.88
CA PHE A 89 5.66 -2.48 -2.37
C PHE A 89 7.11 -2.59 -2.85
N LYS A 90 8.06 -2.67 -1.91
CA LYS A 90 9.50 -2.84 -2.19
C LYS A 90 10.05 -4.01 -1.39
N LEU A 91 11.13 -4.60 -1.88
CA LEU A 91 11.82 -5.74 -1.28
C LEU A 91 13.27 -5.38 -0.96
N PHE A 92 13.72 -5.71 0.25
CA PHE A 92 15.09 -5.46 0.69
C PHE A 92 15.73 -6.72 1.30
N PRO A 93 17.07 -6.86 1.24
CA PRO A 93 17.79 -7.94 1.93
C PRO A 93 17.57 -7.90 3.44
N LYS A 94 17.53 -9.06 4.11
CA LYS A 94 17.26 -9.20 5.55
C LYS A 94 18.31 -8.53 6.42
N SER A 95 19.56 -8.50 5.94
CA SER A 95 20.68 -7.94 6.70
C SER A 95 20.82 -6.42 6.53
N SER A 96 19.88 -5.79 5.82
CA SER A 96 19.86 -4.34 5.60
C SER A 96 19.73 -3.62 6.93
N SER A 97 20.59 -2.63 7.19
CA SER A 97 20.52 -1.89 8.44
C SER A 97 19.30 -0.96 8.46
N VAL A 98 18.64 -0.85 9.62
CA VAL A 98 17.50 0.06 9.81
C VAL A 98 17.84 1.50 9.37
N ALA A 99 19.03 2.00 9.70
CA ALA A 99 19.45 3.36 9.33
C ALA A 99 19.59 3.61 7.82
N ALA A 100 19.93 2.58 7.03
CA ALA A 100 19.96 2.67 5.58
C ALA A 100 18.53 2.63 5.00
N LEU A 101 17.67 1.80 5.58
CA LEU A 101 16.27 1.68 5.18
C LEU A 101 15.45 2.93 5.54
N GLU A 102 15.74 3.60 6.66
CA GLU A 102 15.13 4.89 7.03
C GLU A 102 15.35 5.98 5.97
N GLN A 103 16.40 5.87 5.16
CA GLN A 103 16.69 6.81 4.07
C GLN A 103 16.03 6.40 2.74
N ALA A 104 15.86 5.10 2.51
CA ALA A 104 15.32 4.55 1.26
C ALA A 104 13.79 4.37 1.26
N VAL A 105 13.19 4.24 2.45
CA VAL A 105 11.76 3.99 2.65
C VAL A 105 11.05 5.30 2.96
N ALA A 106 9.87 5.53 2.35
CA ALA A 106 9.11 6.74 2.62
C ALA A 106 8.61 6.79 4.09
N PRO A 107 8.46 7.97 4.71
CA PRO A 107 8.07 8.08 6.12
C PRO A 107 6.71 7.45 6.48
N ASP A 108 5.84 7.24 5.49
CA ASP A 108 4.51 6.65 5.63
C ASP A 108 4.44 5.18 5.18
N GLU A 109 5.57 4.59 4.80
CA GLU A 109 5.69 3.16 4.53
C GLU A 109 6.03 2.39 5.82
N TYR A 110 5.48 1.18 5.90
CA TYR A 110 5.75 0.24 6.97
C TYR A 110 6.75 -0.81 6.49
N LEU A 111 7.71 -1.16 7.35
CA LEU A 111 8.72 -2.18 7.07
C LEU A 111 8.44 -3.45 7.86
N PHE A 112 8.25 -4.56 7.15
CA PHE A 112 7.92 -5.87 7.69
C PHE A 112 8.95 -6.93 7.32
N GLU A 113 9.00 -8.00 8.09
CA GLU A 113 9.85 -9.15 7.83
C GLU A 113 9.17 -10.15 6.89
N VAL A 114 9.96 -10.70 5.97
CA VAL A 114 9.58 -11.83 5.11
C VAL A 114 10.15 -13.12 5.70
N VAL A 115 9.33 -14.17 5.75
CA VAL A 115 9.71 -15.51 6.19
C VAL A 115 9.42 -16.52 5.09
N LEU A 116 10.06 -17.69 5.16
CA LEU A 116 9.72 -18.84 4.32
C LEU A 116 8.73 -19.76 5.06
N ASP A 117 7.59 -20.03 4.44
CA ASP A 117 6.78 -21.19 4.78
C ASP A 117 7.34 -22.43 4.10
N GLU A 118 8.10 -23.23 4.85
CA GLU A 118 8.74 -24.45 4.35
C GLU A 118 7.73 -25.53 3.91
N SER A 119 6.48 -25.48 4.39
CA SER A 119 5.46 -26.46 4.01
C SER A 119 4.92 -26.24 2.60
N THR A 120 4.85 -24.97 2.19
CA THR A 120 4.36 -24.55 0.87
C THR A 120 5.47 -24.01 -0.03
N ASN A 121 6.71 -23.95 0.47
CA ASN A 121 7.86 -23.31 -0.16
C ASN A 121 7.53 -21.91 -0.68
N THR A 122 6.77 -21.13 0.10
CA THR A 122 6.29 -19.80 -0.29
C THR A 122 6.82 -18.75 0.69
N TYR A 123 7.27 -17.61 0.17
CA TYR A 123 7.63 -16.48 1.02
C TYR A 123 6.38 -15.74 1.47
N GLU A 124 6.34 -15.38 2.74
CA GLU A 124 5.20 -14.70 3.36
C GLU A 124 5.69 -13.54 4.21
N ALA A 125 4.93 -12.45 4.21
CA ALA A 125 5.12 -11.36 5.16
C ALA A 125 3.90 -11.27 6.08
N ASN A 126 4.17 -11.19 7.38
CA ASN A 126 3.13 -11.01 8.39
C ASN A 126 3.14 -9.55 8.85
N MET A 127 2.07 -8.83 8.56
CA MET A 127 1.86 -7.45 8.95
C MET A 127 1.09 -7.44 10.27
N LEU A 128 1.85 -7.55 11.37
CA LEU A 128 1.30 -7.65 12.72
C LEU A 128 0.83 -6.28 13.22
N LEU A 129 -0.26 -6.26 13.98
CA LEU A 129 -0.73 -5.04 14.61
C LEU A 129 0.03 -4.76 15.91
N ALA A 130 0.42 -3.50 16.10
CA ALA A 130 1.04 -3.03 17.34
C ALA A 130 0.01 -2.87 18.47
N LYS A 131 -1.28 -2.72 18.12
CA LYS A 131 -2.42 -2.57 19.04
C LYS A 131 -3.61 -3.38 18.51
N PRO A 132 -4.50 -3.86 19.40
CA PRO A 132 -5.71 -4.53 18.96
C PRO A 132 -6.60 -3.58 18.13
N LEU A 133 -7.40 -4.16 17.23
CA LEU A 133 -8.40 -3.41 16.49
C LEU A 133 -9.42 -2.74 17.43
N PRO A 134 -10.00 -1.59 17.04
CA PRO A 134 -11.07 -0.95 17.80
C PRO A 134 -12.25 -1.91 18.08
N GLU A 135 -12.86 -1.78 19.25
CA GLU A 135 -14.03 -2.57 19.60
C GLU A 135 -15.17 -2.33 18.59
N GLY A 136 -15.90 -3.40 18.21
CA GLY A 136 -16.96 -3.32 17.22
C GLY A 136 -16.49 -3.32 15.76
N THR A 137 -15.19 -3.44 15.50
CA THR A 137 -14.67 -3.64 14.13
C THR A 137 -15.22 -4.94 13.53
N THR A 138 -15.79 -4.83 12.33
CA THR A 138 -16.31 -5.97 11.55
C THR A 138 -15.20 -6.52 10.65
N VAL A 139 -15.34 -7.77 10.21
CA VAL A 139 -14.40 -8.41 9.27
C VAL A 139 -14.25 -7.60 7.98
N GLU A 140 -15.32 -6.98 7.49
CA GLU A 140 -15.28 -6.18 6.27
C GLU A 140 -14.46 -4.88 6.46
N MET A 141 -14.66 -4.19 7.58
CA MET A 141 -13.86 -3.00 7.92
C MET A 141 -12.39 -3.37 8.14
N SER A 142 -12.14 -4.52 8.78
CA SER A 142 -10.79 -5.01 9.03
C SER A 142 -10.17 -5.79 7.89
N SER A 143 -10.75 -5.85 6.69
CA SER A 143 -10.09 -6.53 5.56
C SER A 143 -9.24 -5.56 4.77
N LEU A 144 -7.93 -5.79 4.71
CA LEU A 144 -7.04 -5.06 3.79
C LEU A 144 -7.40 -5.43 2.35
N LYS A 145 -7.28 -4.47 1.42
CA LYS A 145 -7.58 -4.69 -0.01
C LYS A 145 -6.35 -4.49 -0.88
N ILE A 146 -6.10 -5.44 -1.76
CA ILE A 146 -5.21 -5.28 -2.91
C ILE A 146 -6.10 -5.10 -4.13
N ASP A 147 -6.13 -3.90 -4.68
CA ASP A 147 -7.03 -3.58 -5.81
C ASP A 147 -6.62 -4.32 -7.10
N ASP A 148 -5.31 -4.39 -7.35
CA ASP A 148 -4.70 -5.03 -8.52
C ASP A 148 -3.45 -5.80 -8.06
N ASP A 149 -3.09 -6.87 -8.79
CA ASP A 149 -1.88 -7.64 -8.52
C ASP A 149 -0.68 -6.71 -8.37
N ILE A 150 0.06 -6.87 -7.27
CA ILE A 150 1.27 -6.11 -6.99
C ILE A 150 2.46 -6.97 -7.41
N TYR A 151 3.34 -6.39 -8.21
CA TYR A 151 4.52 -7.07 -8.71
C TYR A 151 5.78 -6.40 -8.15
N TRP A 152 6.70 -7.22 -7.66
CA TRP A 152 8.10 -6.84 -7.52
C TRP A 152 8.86 -7.53 -8.65
N VAL A 153 9.61 -6.76 -9.44
CA VAL A 153 10.36 -7.26 -10.60
C VAL A 153 11.83 -6.91 -10.40
N LYS A 154 12.71 -7.88 -10.59
CA LYS A 154 14.16 -7.71 -10.46
C LYS A 154 14.75 -7.04 -11.71
N ASP A 155 14.32 -5.82 -11.98
CA ASP A 155 14.83 -5.00 -13.09
C ASP A 155 15.90 -3.99 -12.63
N ASP A 156 16.54 -3.32 -13.58
CA ASP A 156 17.60 -2.35 -13.31
C ASP A 156 17.13 -1.19 -12.42
N VAL A 157 15.86 -0.80 -12.52
CA VAL A 157 15.27 0.30 -11.74
C VAL A 157 15.13 -0.11 -10.28
N THR A 158 14.49 -1.26 -10.05
CA THR A 158 14.27 -1.81 -8.71
C THR A 158 15.60 -2.14 -8.04
N MET A 159 16.54 -2.73 -8.79
CA MET A 159 17.86 -3.05 -8.26
C MET A 159 18.72 -1.82 -8.02
N ALA A 160 18.52 -0.69 -8.71
CA ALA A 160 19.20 0.56 -8.38
C ALA A 160 18.82 1.04 -6.97
N GLU A 161 17.53 1.01 -6.62
CA GLU A 161 17.05 1.37 -5.26
C GLU A 161 17.64 0.43 -4.19
N VAL A 162 17.63 -0.88 -4.45
CA VAL A 162 18.24 -1.86 -3.54
C VAL A 162 19.75 -1.61 -3.39
N ASN A 163 20.45 -1.31 -4.49
CA ASN A 163 21.88 -1.08 -4.49
C ASN A 163 22.28 0.17 -3.70
N GLU A 164 21.45 1.21 -3.65
CA GLU A 164 21.70 2.36 -2.77
C GLU A 164 21.77 1.94 -1.29
N VAL A 165 20.85 1.07 -0.85
CA VAL A 165 20.85 0.50 0.50
C VAL A 165 22.09 -0.39 0.73
N VAL A 166 22.46 -1.20 -0.26
CA VAL A 166 23.63 -2.10 -0.20
C VAL A 166 24.92 -1.30 -0.05
N VAL A 167 25.12 -0.27 -0.88
CA VAL A 167 26.35 0.55 -0.91
C VAL A 167 26.48 1.41 0.34
N ALA A 168 25.36 1.90 0.90
CA ALA A 168 25.35 2.67 2.13
C ALA A 168 25.67 1.83 3.39
N SER A 169 25.63 0.50 3.29
CA SER A 169 25.84 -0.40 4.41
C SER A 169 27.34 -0.66 4.69
N PRO A 170 27.75 -0.73 5.97
CA PRO A 170 29.10 -1.17 6.34
C PRO A 170 29.40 -2.64 5.96
N ASN A 171 28.37 -3.43 5.63
CA ASN A 171 28.48 -4.84 5.23
C ASN A 171 28.08 -5.07 3.76
N SER A 172 28.43 -4.12 2.88
CA SER A 172 27.98 -4.09 1.49
C SER A 172 28.26 -5.36 0.69
N GLU A 173 29.43 -6.00 0.87
CA GLU A 173 29.77 -7.25 0.16
C GLU A 173 28.86 -8.43 0.56
N ALA A 174 28.54 -8.54 1.84
CA ALA A 174 27.63 -9.56 2.34
C ALA A 174 26.20 -9.34 1.84
N LEU A 175 25.74 -8.08 1.85
CA LEU A 175 24.43 -7.71 1.30
C LEU A 175 24.33 -7.93 -0.21
N ALA A 176 25.38 -7.60 -0.96
CA ALA A 176 25.43 -7.85 -2.40
C ALA A 176 25.34 -9.35 -2.70
N THR A 177 25.98 -10.19 -1.88
CA THR A 177 25.85 -11.65 -1.98
C THR A 177 24.43 -12.12 -1.65
N GLU A 178 23.80 -11.53 -0.63
CA GLU A 178 22.42 -11.84 -0.26
C GLU A 178 21.43 -11.53 -1.40
N CYS A 179 21.67 -10.47 -2.17
CA CYS A 179 20.88 -10.09 -3.35
C CYS A 179 20.98 -11.06 -4.54
N GLN A 180 21.73 -12.17 -4.41
CA GLN A 180 21.91 -13.17 -5.46
C GLN A 180 21.33 -14.54 -5.09
N VAL A 181 20.77 -14.69 -3.89
CA VAL A 181 20.33 -15.99 -3.35
C VAL A 181 18.97 -15.90 -2.68
N GLU A 182 18.40 -17.06 -2.35
CA GLU A 182 17.13 -17.20 -1.62
C GLU A 182 16.02 -16.32 -2.24
N LEU A 183 15.47 -15.39 -1.44
CA LEU A 183 14.39 -14.49 -1.84
C LEU A 183 14.78 -13.63 -3.06
N PHE A 184 16.05 -13.30 -3.25
CA PHE A 184 16.49 -12.51 -4.41
C PHE A 184 16.93 -13.37 -5.59
N ALA A 185 16.81 -14.70 -5.51
CA ALA A 185 17.12 -15.58 -6.64
C ALA A 185 16.01 -15.58 -7.71
N THR A 186 14.79 -15.13 -7.36
CA THR A 186 13.66 -15.03 -8.28
C THR A 186 13.64 -13.67 -9.00
N GLU A 187 13.24 -13.67 -10.27
CA GLU A 187 13.12 -12.46 -11.10
C GLU A 187 11.83 -11.66 -10.86
N THR A 188 10.76 -12.30 -10.39
CA THR A 188 9.48 -11.64 -10.10
C THR A 188 8.71 -12.30 -8.97
N TYR A 189 8.22 -11.47 -8.05
CA TYR A 189 7.17 -11.84 -7.10
C TYR A 189 5.85 -11.16 -7.44
N LYS A 190 4.76 -11.87 -7.17
CA LYS A 190 3.39 -11.38 -7.25
C LYS A 190 2.73 -11.49 -5.88
N VAL A 191 2.06 -10.43 -5.46
CA VAL A 191 1.04 -10.47 -4.40
C VAL A 191 -0.31 -10.32 -5.09
N GLU A 192 -1.20 -11.30 -4.90
CA GLU A 192 -2.47 -11.36 -5.62
C GLU A 192 -3.46 -10.29 -5.17
N ALA A 193 -4.21 -9.77 -6.14
CA ALA A 193 -5.36 -8.93 -5.89
C ALA A 193 -6.41 -9.65 -5.05
N GLY A 194 -7.12 -8.88 -4.23
CA GLY A 194 -8.23 -9.36 -3.43
C GLY A 194 -8.19 -8.91 -1.97
N PRO A 195 -9.15 -9.39 -1.17
CA PRO A 195 -9.19 -9.12 0.26
C PRO A 195 -8.14 -9.96 0.99
N ILE A 196 -7.40 -9.32 1.88
CA ILE A 196 -6.57 -9.98 2.89
C ILE A 196 -7.34 -9.88 4.21
N LEU A 197 -7.84 -11.02 4.65
CA LEU A 197 -8.63 -11.11 5.87
C LEU A 197 -7.72 -10.90 7.08
N TYR A 198 -8.23 -10.14 8.06
CA TYR A 198 -7.61 -10.05 9.37
C TYR A 198 -7.61 -11.42 10.06
N ASP A 199 -6.45 -11.82 10.56
CA ASP A 199 -6.24 -13.04 11.34
C ASP A 199 -5.96 -12.66 12.80
N SER A 200 -6.93 -12.89 13.68
CA SER A 200 -6.79 -12.62 15.12
C SER A 200 -5.79 -13.54 15.82
N ALA A 201 -5.41 -14.67 15.21
CA ALA A 201 -4.42 -15.60 15.77
C ALA A 201 -2.99 -15.23 15.34
N LEU A 202 -2.81 -14.21 14.50
CA LEU A 202 -1.51 -13.81 13.99
C LEU A 202 -0.81 -12.85 14.96
N GLY A 203 0.01 -13.38 15.87
CA GLY A 203 0.66 -12.57 16.91
C GLY A 203 -0.31 -12.12 18.00
N ASP A 204 0.13 -11.22 18.87
CA ASP A 204 -0.63 -10.86 20.09
C ASP A 204 -1.89 -10.03 19.82
N ASN A 205 -1.87 -9.20 18.78
CA ASN A 205 -2.98 -8.31 18.40
C ASN A 205 -3.59 -8.66 17.04
N GLY A 206 -3.27 -9.85 16.52
CA GLY A 206 -3.62 -10.22 15.15
C GLY A 206 -2.84 -9.45 14.09
N GLY A 207 -3.22 -9.67 12.83
CA GLY A 207 -2.60 -9.01 11.69
C GLY A 207 -3.05 -9.57 10.36
N TYR A 208 -2.21 -9.35 9.36
CA TYR A 208 -2.48 -9.72 7.98
C TYR A 208 -1.31 -10.52 7.42
N ARG A 209 -1.61 -11.47 6.55
CA ARG A 209 -0.58 -12.25 5.86
C ARG A 209 -0.69 -12.05 4.38
N ILE A 210 0.42 -11.69 3.76
CA ILE A 210 0.56 -11.66 2.32
C ILE A 210 1.56 -12.72 1.87
N LYS A 211 1.27 -13.30 0.71
CA LYS A 211 2.13 -14.30 0.07
C LYS A 211 2.81 -13.67 -1.12
N LEU A 212 4.11 -13.90 -1.22
CA LEU A 212 4.92 -13.56 -2.38
C LEU A 212 4.99 -14.80 -3.25
N LEU A 213 4.19 -14.83 -4.30
CA LEU A 213 4.14 -15.92 -5.25
C LEU A 213 5.19 -15.68 -6.33
N ASP A 214 6.11 -16.63 -6.52
CA ASP A 214 6.99 -16.61 -7.68
C ASP A 214 6.10 -16.62 -8.94
N LYS A 215 6.32 -15.67 -9.84
CA LYS A 215 5.61 -15.70 -11.13
C LYS A 215 6.21 -16.81 -11.96
N ILE A 216 5.53 -17.95 -12.05
CA ILE A 216 5.84 -18.95 -13.08
C ILE A 216 5.35 -18.36 -14.40
N GLU A 217 6.28 -17.98 -15.27
CA GLU A 217 6.00 -17.55 -16.65
C GLU A 217 5.33 -18.64 -17.49
#